data_AF-A0A1G8HD89-F1
#
_entry.id   AF-A0A1G8HD89-F1
#
_cell.length_a   1.000
_cell.length_b   1.000
_cell.length_c   1.000
_cell.angle_alpha   90.00
_cell.angle_beta   90.00
_cell.angle_gamma   90.00
#
_symmetry.space_group_name_H-M   'P 1'
#
loop_
_entity.id
_entity.type
_entity.pdbx_description
1 polymer ?
#
loop_
_entity_poly.entity_id
_entity_poly.type
_entity_poly.pdbx_seq_one_letter_code
_entity_poly.pdbx_strand_id
1 'polypeptide(L)' 'MDDEEVTTEYVAKYNWFVGSPKTVANRLANLYEKVGGLGHLLITGYDYSDNPEVWKKSMRLMKEEVLPRIERKIAKAKM' A
#
# COMPACT_ATOMS: atom_id res chain seq x y z
N MET A 1 -5.87 -7.42 -21.73
CA MET A 1 -6.60 -6.21 -21.36
C MET A 1 -6.18 -5.19 -22.37
N ASP A 2 -7.16 -4.65 -23.10
CA ASP A 2 -6.91 -3.51 -23.96
C ASP A 2 -6.71 -2.26 -23.10
N ASP A 3 -5.92 -1.29 -23.57
CA ASP A 3 -5.60 -0.09 -22.78
C ASP A 3 -6.88 0.68 -22.41
N GLU A 4 -7.89 0.63 -23.27
CA GLU A 4 -9.20 1.26 -23.10
C GLU A 4 -10.02 0.65 -21.93
N GLU A 5 -9.67 -0.56 -21.48
CA GLU A 5 -10.33 -1.23 -20.36
C GLU A 5 -9.74 -0.82 -18.99
N VAL A 6 -8.66 -0.03 -18.97
CA VAL A 6 -8.01 0.44 -17.75
C VAL A 6 -8.75 1.67 -17.20
N THR A 7 -9.69 1.42 -16.27
CA THR A 7 -10.41 2.48 -15.54
C THR A 7 -9.79 2.79 -14.18
N THR A 8 -10.21 3.90 -13.57
CA THR A 8 -9.81 4.24 -12.18
C THR A 8 -10.20 3.14 -11.19
N GLU A 9 -11.37 2.55 -11.34
CA GLU A 9 -11.85 1.43 -10.50
C GLU A 9 -10.96 0.20 -10.67
N TYR A 10 -10.55 -0.10 -11.91
CA TYR A 10 -9.59 -1.16 -12.19
C TYR A 10 -8.27 -0.90 -11.45
N VAL A 11 -7.70 0.29 -11.61
CA VAL A 11 -6.43 0.66 -10.99
C VAL A 11 -6.53 0.63 -9.46
N ALA A 12 -7.62 1.13 -8.87
CA ALA A 12 -7.85 1.07 -7.42
C ALA A 12 -7.94 -0.38 -6.90
N LYS A 13 -8.52 -1.27 -7.69
CA LYS A 13 -8.69 -2.68 -7.32
C LYS A 13 -7.40 -3.48 -7.44
N TYR A 14 -6.63 -3.29 -8.51
CA TYR A 14 -5.53 -4.18 -8.88
C TYR A 14 -4.12 -3.57 -8.68
N ASN A 15 -3.97 -2.25 -8.79
CA ASN A 15 -2.66 -1.60 -8.79
C ASN A 15 -2.39 -0.84 -7.49
N TRP A 16 -3.35 -0.03 -7.03
CA TRP A 16 -3.14 0.76 -5.82
C TRP A 16 -3.24 -0.06 -4.53
N PHE A 17 -2.52 0.41 -3.53
CA PHE A 17 -2.56 -0.14 -2.17
C PHE A 17 -3.65 0.54 -1.33
N VAL A 18 -4.91 0.27 -1.67
CA VAL A 18 -6.09 0.86 -0.99
C VAL A 18 -6.81 -0.19 -0.15
N GLY A 19 -7.27 0.19 1.04
CA GLY A 19 -8.12 -0.63 1.90
C GLY A 19 -7.78 -0.51 3.38
N SER A 20 -8.14 -1.55 4.16
CA SER A 20 -7.79 -1.63 5.58
C SER A 20 -6.27 -1.79 5.78
N PRO A 21 -5.72 -1.48 6.97
CA PRO A 21 -4.30 -1.71 7.26
C PRO A 21 -3.86 -3.16 7.03
N LYS A 22 -4.73 -4.14 7.31
CA LYS A 22 -4.48 -5.56 7.04
C LYS A 22 -4.39 -5.84 5.53
N THR A 23 -5.32 -5.30 4.74
CA THR A 23 -5.34 -5.45 3.28
C THR A 23 -4.08 -4.87 2.65
N VAL A 24 -3.73 -3.65 3.02
CA VAL A 24 -2.56 -2.93 2.50
C VAL A 24 -1.27 -3.67 2.88
N ALA A 25 -1.12 -4.08 4.14
CA ALA A 25 0.06 -4.84 4.58
C ALA A 25 0.22 -6.17 3.85
N ASN A 26 -0.87 -6.89 3.59
CA ASN A 26 -0.82 -8.14 2.81
C ASN A 26 -0.38 -7.88 1.38
N ARG A 27 -0.97 -6.88 0.71
CA ARG A 27 -0.62 -6.55 -0.68
C ARG A 27 0.84 -6.11 -0.80
N LEU A 28 1.35 -5.30 0.13
CA LEU A 28 2.74 -4.85 0.14
C LEU A 28 3.72 -5.99 0.45
N ALA A 29 3.41 -6.88 1.41
CA ALA A 29 4.24 -8.05 1.67
C ALA A 29 4.30 -8.99 0.46
N ASN A 30 3.16 -9.22 -0.22
CA ASN A 30 3.13 -10.01 -1.45
C ASN A 30 3.95 -9.37 -2.57
N LEU A 31 3.91 -8.03 -2.71
CA LEU A 31 4.76 -7.34 -3.66
C LEU A 31 6.24 -7.50 -3.30
N TYR A 32 6.59 -7.30 -2.03
CA TYR A 32 7.97 -7.45 -1.52
C TYR A 32 8.55 -8.82 -1.90
N GLU A 33 7.80 -9.90 -1.68
CA GLU A 33 8.20 -11.26 -2.07
C GLU A 33 8.36 -11.40 -3.59
N LYS A 34 7.38 -10.92 -4.36
CA LYS A 34 7.39 -11.02 -5.84
C LYS A 34 8.58 -10.32 -6.49
N VAL A 35 9.06 -9.22 -5.92
CA VAL A 35 10.17 -8.42 -6.47
C VAL A 35 11.52 -8.71 -5.81
N GLY A 36 11.58 -9.63 -4.84
CA GLY A 36 12.81 -9.98 -4.13
C GLY A 36 13.23 -9.00 -3.03
N GLY A 37 12.35 -8.09 -2.64
CA GLY A 37 12.54 -7.14 -1.55
C GLY A 37 12.61 -5.67 -1.99
N LEU A 38 12.45 -4.77 -1.03
CA LEU A 38 12.47 -3.32 -1.19
C LEU A 38 13.18 -2.68 0.02
N GLY A 39 13.92 -1.58 -0.21
CA GLY A 39 14.52 -0.80 0.86
C GLY A 39 13.61 0.30 1.43
N HIS A 40 12.79 0.91 0.56
CA HIS A 40 11.96 2.05 0.90
C HIS A 40 10.61 1.98 0.20
N LEU A 41 9.56 2.48 0.87
CA LEU A 41 8.26 2.74 0.28
C LEU A 41 8.12 4.24 0.02
N LEU A 42 8.06 4.64 -1.24
CA LEU A 42 7.77 6.02 -1.63
C LEU A 42 6.27 6.17 -1.81
N ILE A 43 5.68 7.13 -1.10
CA ILE A 43 4.24 7.39 -1.14
C ILE A 43 3.99 8.65 -1.96
N THR A 44 3.18 8.52 -3.01
CA THR A 44 2.72 9.67 -3.80
C THR A 44 1.63 10.41 -3.05
N GLY A 45 1.91 11.66 -2.69
CA GLY A 45 0.93 12.59 -2.13
C GLY A 45 0.12 13.28 -3.23
N TYR A 46 -1.15 13.54 -2.96
CA TYR A 46 -2.06 14.32 -3.79
C TYR A 46 -2.55 15.55 -3.05
N ASP A 47 -3.30 16.42 -3.73
CA ASP A 47 -3.90 17.59 -3.10
C ASP A 47 -5.04 17.17 -2.15
N TYR A 48 -4.76 17.27 -0.85
CA TYR A 48 -5.71 17.08 0.24
C TYR A 48 -5.95 18.39 1.00
N SER A 49 -5.70 19.56 0.39
CA SER A 49 -5.82 20.86 1.06
C SER A 49 -7.20 21.12 1.65
N ASP A 50 -8.27 20.69 0.97
CA ASP A 50 -9.66 20.83 1.44
C ASP A 50 -10.01 19.90 2.62
N ASN A 51 -9.31 18.76 2.74
CA ASN A 51 -9.55 17.79 3.81
C ASN A 51 -8.25 17.07 4.22
N PRO A 52 -7.33 17.76 4.92
CA PRO A 52 -6.00 17.22 5.20
C PRO A 52 -6.02 16.08 6.22
N GLU A 53 -7.08 15.99 7.04
CA GLU A 53 -7.16 15.01 8.14
C GLU A 53 -7.30 13.57 7.63
N VAL A 54 -7.93 13.34 6.47
CA VAL A 54 -8.02 11.99 5.90
C VAL A 54 -6.65 11.49 5.43
N TRP A 55 -5.82 12.37 4.87
CA TRP A 55 -4.45 12.05 4.48
C TRP A 55 -3.57 11.80 5.70
N LYS A 56 -3.63 12.68 6.71
CA LYS A 56 -2.88 12.49 7.97
C LYS A 56 -3.25 11.18 8.66
N LYS A 57 -4.54 10.84 8.69
CA LYS A 57 -5.02 9.55 9.20
C LYS A 57 -4.43 8.38 8.40
N SER A 58 -4.44 8.46 7.06
CA SER A 58 -3.84 7.44 6.19
C SER A 58 -2.35 7.23 6.49
N MET A 59 -1.57 8.32 6.61
CA MET A 59 -0.14 8.25 6.95
C MET A 59 0.12 7.72 8.37
N ARG A 60 -0.72 8.09 9.34
CA ARG A 60 -0.65 7.53 10.70
C ARG A 60 -0.89 6.01 10.67
N LEU A 61 -1.94 5.54 9.99
CA LEU A 61 -2.22 4.12 9.84
C LEU A 61 -1.10 3.39 9.08
N MET A 62 -0.50 4.02 8.07
CA MET A 62 0.65 3.45 7.38
C MET A 62 1.80 3.18 8.35
N LYS A 63 2.18 4.18 9.16
CA LYS A 63 3.27 4.10 10.13
C LYS A 63 2.97 3.14 11.28
N GLU A 64 1.82 3.30 11.94
CA GLU A 64 1.51 2.62 13.20
C GLU A 64 0.95 1.21 12.98
N GLU A 65 0.31 0.97 11.84
CA GLU A 65 -0.39 -0.28 11.60
C GLU A 65 0.18 -1.09 10.44
N VAL A 66 0.41 -0.47 9.29
CA VAL A 66 0.82 -1.21 8.07
C VAL A 66 2.27 -1.67 8.16
N LEU A 67 3.22 -0.76 8.42
CA LEU A 67 4.65 -1.09 8.44
C LEU A 67 4.98 -2.21 9.45
N PRO A 68 4.50 -2.19 10.71
CA PRO A 68 4.78 -3.29 11.65
C PRO A 68 4.20 -4.64 11.20
N ARG A 69 3.09 -4.64 10.46
CA ARG A 69 2.50 -5.87 9.91
C ARG A 69 3.33 -6.41 8.74
N ILE A 70 3.90 -5.53 7.91
CA ILE A 70 4.81 -5.93 6.83
C ILE A 70 6.08 -6.52 7.42
N GLU A 71 6.72 -5.84 8.38
CA GLU A 71 7.94 -6.32 9.05
C GLU A 71 7.76 -7.74 9.62
N ARG A 72 6.67 -7.98 10.34
CA ARG A 72 6.34 -9.31 10.87
C ARG A 72 6.13 -10.37 9.78
N LYS A 73 5.65 -9.99 8.60
CA LYS A 73 5.42 -10.90 7.47
C LYS A 73 6.72 -11.23 6.76
N ILE A 74 7.50 -10.22 6.41
CA ILE A 74 8.77 -10.41 5.70
C ILE A 74 9.82 -11.12 6.57
N ALA A 75 9.79 -10.93 7.90
CA ALA A 75 10.65 -11.66 8.82
C ALA A 75 10.33 -13.16 8.82
N LYS A 76 9.04 -13.53 8.78
CA LYS A 76 8.61 -14.94 8.70
C LYS A 76 8.94 -15.59 7.36
N ALA A 77 8.91 -14.83 6.26
CA ALA A 77 9.23 -15.35 4.93
C ALA A 77 10.74 -15.63 4.72
N LYS A 78 11.60 -15.06 5.57
CA LYS A 78 13.07 -15.28 5.55
C LYS A 78 13.53 -16.44 6.44
N MET A 79 12.62 -17.02 7.24
CA MET A 79 12.87 -18.23 8.05
C MET A 79 12.52 -19.48 7.25
#